data_AF-A0A542B6D0-F1
#
_entry.id   AF-A0A542B6D0-F1
#
_cell.length_a   1.000
_cell.length_b   1.000
_cell.length_c   1.000
_cell.angle_alpha   90.00
_cell.angle_beta   90.00
_cell.angle_gamma   90.00
#
_symmetry.space_group_name_H-M   'P 1'
#
loop_
_entity.id
_entity.type
_entity.pdbx_description
1 polymer ?
#
loop_
_entity_poly.entity_id
_entity_poly.type
_entity_poly.pdbx_seq_one_letter_code
_entity_poly.pdbx_strand_id
1 'polypeptide(L)'
;MRVKSLLVIVIFATLATPPARAASGCAPAEDAVTVQLSGLDPAGDPLLGDGRRLRLVGLAPRQSPEEASRFDAGLSGFLGRPLGLTVLGEPDRWGRLPARLTIPPTSPGEPTLDLAQQLLRQGAALPLHEPGSSPCETPQKASVQATVTSGPQPASLTAVDGHDLAAVKAQEGRYVMLEGRIASVGERSQRTYLNFSRRPKQAASIVLSRSLWRELKRAGWTASHLGGKRLRAYGVLAGRDGLLLEVASRSALELID
;
A
#
# COMPACT_ATOMS: atom_id res chain seq x y z
N MET A 1 -51.07 0.29 57.37
CA MET A 1 -50.19 1.31 56.76
C MET A 1 -49.22 0.58 55.82
N ARG A 2 -49.40 0.70 54.50
CA ARG A 2 -48.54 0.07 53.49
C ARG A 2 -47.81 1.17 52.73
N VAL A 3 -46.50 1.26 52.92
CA VAL A 3 -45.63 2.21 52.21
C VAL A 3 -45.39 1.66 50.81
N LYS A 4 -45.82 2.40 49.78
CA LYS A 4 -45.55 2.07 48.37
C LYS A 4 -44.14 2.56 48.01
N SER A 5 -43.22 1.62 47.80
CA SER A 5 -41.90 1.89 47.24
C SER A 5 -42.03 2.40 45.80
N LEU A 6 -41.50 3.59 45.53
CA LEU A 6 -41.35 4.14 44.18
C LEU A 6 -40.10 3.55 43.52
N LEU A 7 -40.32 2.77 42.46
CA LEU A 7 -39.28 2.24 41.58
C LEU A 7 -38.84 3.34 40.60
N VAL A 8 -37.62 3.86 40.74
CA VAL A 8 -37.02 4.78 39.77
C VAL A 8 -36.43 3.95 38.63
N ILE A 9 -37.00 4.08 37.42
CA ILE A 9 -36.46 3.49 36.20
C ILE A 9 -35.49 4.48 35.57
N VAL A 10 -34.20 4.17 35.60
CA VAL A 10 -33.17 4.93 34.89
C VAL A 10 -33.05 4.33 33.48
N ILE A 11 -33.43 5.12 32.48
CA ILE A 11 -33.31 4.77 31.06
C ILE A 11 -31.88 5.13 30.61
N PHE A 12 -31.04 4.13 30.37
CA PHE A 12 -29.76 4.32 29.68
C PHE A 12 -30.02 4.47 28.18
N ALA A 13 -29.88 5.70 27.68
CA ALA A 13 -29.87 5.96 26.25
C ALA A 13 -28.55 5.46 25.66
N THR A 14 -28.59 4.34 24.95
CA THR A 14 -27.47 3.85 24.14
C THR A 14 -27.33 4.73 22.90
N LEU A 15 -26.38 5.67 22.92
CA LEU A 15 -25.93 6.38 21.73
C LEU A 15 -25.31 5.36 20.76
N ALA A 16 -26.04 5.00 19.73
CA ALA A 16 -25.54 4.19 18.63
C ALA A 16 -24.54 5.03 17.82
N THR A 17 -23.25 4.80 18.02
CA THR A 17 -22.20 5.34 17.18
C THR A 17 -22.36 4.74 15.78
N PRO A 18 -22.55 5.55 14.71
CA PRO A 18 -22.63 5.01 13.37
C PRO A 18 -21.30 4.32 13.01
N PRO A 19 -21.33 3.22 12.25
CA PRO A 19 -20.10 2.58 11.79
C PRO A 19 -19.33 3.58 10.92
N ALA A 20 -18.03 3.73 11.19
CA ALA A 20 -17.13 4.48 10.33
C ALA A 20 -17.22 3.90 8.91
N ARG A 21 -17.84 4.67 8.01
CA ARG A 21 -17.87 4.37 6.58
C ARG A 21 -16.43 4.49 6.10
N ALA A 22 -15.84 3.40 5.64
CA ALA A 22 -14.62 3.47 4.85
C ALA A 22 -14.95 4.30 3.60
N ALA A 23 -14.47 5.55 3.56
CA ALA A 23 -14.66 6.43 2.43
C ALA A 23 -14.04 5.77 1.20
N SER A 24 -14.90 5.30 0.30
CA SER A 24 -14.54 4.70 -0.97
C SER A 24 -14.46 5.82 -1.99
N GLY A 25 -13.25 6.39 -2.12
CA GLY A 25 -12.91 7.41 -3.10
C GLY A 25 -12.25 8.63 -2.46
N CYS A 26 -11.18 9.13 -3.08
CA CYS A 26 -10.69 10.48 -2.78
C CYS A 26 -11.67 11.50 -3.37
N ALA A 27 -12.75 11.83 -2.66
CA ALA A 27 -13.13 13.24 -2.68
C ALA A 27 -11.94 14.02 -2.10
N PRO A 28 -11.65 15.28 -2.52
CA PRO A 28 -10.83 16.15 -1.69
C PRO A 28 -11.43 16.06 -0.29
N ALA A 29 -10.67 15.57 0.67
CA ALA A 29 -11.17 15.50 2.03
C ALA A 29 -11.59 16.94 2.37
N GLU A 30 -12.85 17.15 2.73
CA GLU A 30 -13.34 18.48 3.13
C GLU A 30 -12.48 19.03 4.30
N ASP A 31 -11.76 18.13 4.98
CA ASP A 31 -10.83 18.38 6.09
C ASP A 31 -9.35 18.55 5.68
N ALA A 32 -9.03 18.73 4.38
CA ALA A 32 -7.64 18.89 3.95
C ALA A 32 -7.04 20.19 4.52
N VAL A 33 -6.08 20.06 5.43
CA VAL A 33 -5.41 21.20 6.07
C VAL A 33 -4.27 21.68 5.17
N THR A 34 -4.19 22.99 4.92
CA THR A 34 -3.06 23.55 4.17
C THR A 34 -1.80 23.52 5.04
N VAL A 35 -0.73 22.91 4.51
CA VAL A 35 0.58 22.77 5.16
C VAL A 35 1.70 23.08 4.18
N GLN A 36 2.94 23.12 4.68
CA GLN A 36 4.15 23.23 3.88
C GLN A 36 5.18 22.20 4.33
N LEU A 37 5.90 21.65 3.36
CA LEU A 37 7.08 20.83 3.62
C LEU A 37 8.28 21.74 3.92
N SER A 38 9.01 21.42 4.99
CA SER A 38 10.26 22.11 5.38
C SER A 38 11.50 21.38 4.87
N GLY A 39 11.38 20.10 4.51
CA GLY A 39 12.49 19.30 3.99
C GLY A 39 12.28 17.81 4.26
N LEU A 40 13.40 17.11 4.41
CA LEU A 40 13.46 15.72 4.89
C LEU A 40 14.11 15.69 6.27
N ASP A 41 13.72 14.73 7.10
CA ASP A 41 14.44 14.41 8.34
C ASP A 41 15.74 13.61 8.04
N PRO A 42 16.59 13.35 9.05
CA PRO A 42 17.81 12.55 8.86
C PRO A 42 17.58 11.11 8.37
N ALA A 43 16.35 10.58 8.51
CA ALA A 43 15.96 9.27 7.99
C ALA A 43 15.42 9.34 6.55
N GLY A 44 15.32 10.54 5.96
CA GLY A 44 14.82 10.79 4.62
C GLY A 44 13.29 10.82 4.52
N ASP A 45 12.59 11.01 5.64
CA ASP A 45 11.13 11.11 5.67
C ASP A 45 10.68 12.60 5.55
N PRO A 46 9.63 12.91 4.77
CA PRO A 46 9.16 14.29 4.61
C PRO A 46 8.75 14.95 5.93
N LEU A 47 9.24 16.17 6.14
CA LEU A 47 9.02 16.96 7.34
C LEU A 47 8.12 18.16 7.04
N LEU A 48 7.12 18.39 7.89
CA LEU A 48 6.30 19.60 7.85
C LEU A 48 6.99 20.76 8.59
N GLY A 49 6.58 22.00 8.30
CA GLY A 49 7.06 23.19 9.01
C GLY A 49 6.82 23.17 10.53
N ASP A 50 5.86 22.38 11.01
CA ASP A 50 5.54 22.19 12.43
C ASP A 50 6.30 21.02 13.09
N GLY A 51 7.23 20.38 12.36
CA GLY A 51 8.06 19.28 12.86
C GLY A 51 7.42 17.90 12.79
N ARG A 52 6.17 17.77 12.33
CA ARG A 52 5.56 16.46 12.10
C ARG A 52 6.21 15.77 10.90
N ARG A 53 6.48 14.47 11.05
CA ARG A 53 7.05 13.61 10.00
C ARG A 53 5.96 12.84 9.29
N LEU A 54 6.07 12.72 7.97
CA LEU A 54 5.06 12.07 7.15
C LEU A 54 5.59 10.77 6.54
N ARG A 55 4.68 9.79 6.41
CA ARG A 55 4.83 8.66 5.51
C ARG A 55 3.82 8.84 4.37
N LEU A 56 4.30 9.20 3.19
CA LEU A 56 3.43 9.31 2.02
C LEU A 56 2.94 7.92 1.62
N VAL A 57 1.63 7.70 1.71
CA VAL A 57 0.98 6.41 1.41
C VAL A 57 1.15 6.11 -0.08
N GLY A 58 1.46 4.84 -0.40
CA GLY A 58 1.67 4.40 -1.77
C GLY A 58 3.10 4.56 -2.29
N LEU A 59 4.03 5.06 -1.47
CA LEU A 59 5.46 5.10 -1.79
C LEU A 59 6.22 4.02 -1.02
N ALA A 60 7.07 3.27 -1.73
CA ALA A 60 7.89 2.24 -1.12
C ALA A 60 9.00 2.88 -0.25
N PRO A 61 9.53 2.14 0.75
CA PRO A 61 10.74 2.53 1.44
C PRO A 61 11.88 2.71 0.44
N ARG A 62 12.70 3.73 0.64
CA ARG A 62 13.96 3.89 -0.08
C ARG A 62 14.95 2.85 0.43
N GLN A 63 15.59 2.14 -0.47
CA GLN A 63 16.43 0.96 -0.17
C GLN A 63 17.90 1.17 -0.52
N SER A 64 18.25 2.31 -1.13
CA SER A 64 19.61 2.67 -1.46
C SER A 64 19.83 4.20 -1.38
N PRO A 65 21.09 4.66 -1.27
CA PRO A 65 21.40 6.09 -1.32
C PRO A 65 20.93 6.75 -2.62
N GLU A 66 20.99 6.05 -3.75
CA GLU A 66 20.54 6.58 -5.05
C GLU A 66 19.02 6.78 -5.07
N GLU A 67 18.25 5.89 -4.43
CA GLU A 67 16.81 6.07 -4.24
C GLU A 67 16.50 7.25 -3.32
N ALA A 68 17.27 7.43 -2.25
CA ALA A 68 17.12 8.57 -1.35
C ALA A 68 17.40 9.90 -2.09
N SER A 69 18.49 9.98 -2.86
CA SER A 69 18.83 11.18 -3.64
C SER A 69 17.81 11.50 -4.72
N ARG A 70 17.25 10.50 -5.40
CA ARG A 70 16.17 10.69 -6.38
C ARG A 70 14.89 11.22 -5.71
N PHE A 71 14.56 10.71 -4.54
CA PHE A 71 13.40 11.16 -3.77
C PHE A 71 13.56 12.61 -3.30
N ASP A 72 14.71 12.96 -2.75
CA ASP A 72 15.03 14.33 -2.31
C ASP A 72 14.95 15.33 -3.48
N ALA A 73 15.59 15.00 -4.60
CA ALA A 73 15.52 15.81 -5.83
C ALA A 73 14.07 15.99 -6.31
N GLY A 74 13.26 14.93 -6.29
CA GLY A 74 11.83 15.00 -6.67
C GLY A 74 10.99 15.85 -5.72
N LEU A 75 11.30 15.85 -4.42
CA LEU A 75 10.56 16.60 -3.40
C LEU A 75 10.94 18.09 -3.38
N SER A 76 12.15 18.44 -3.79
CA SER A 76 12.71 19.79 -3.73
C SER A 76 11.80 20.87 -4.33
N GLY A 77 11.13 20.59 -5.45
CA GLY A 77 10.20 21.51 -6.12
C GLY A 77 8.88 21.79 -5.38
N PHE A 78 8.66 21.13 -4.23
CA PHE A 78 7.47 21.25 -3.39
C PHE A 78 7.77 21.85 -2.01
N LEU A 79 9.03 22.09 -1.68
CA LEU A 79 9.42 22.69 -0.39
C LEU A 79 8.89 24.13 -0.29
N GLY A 80 8.35 24.48 0.88
CA GLY A 80 7.76 25.81 1.15
C GLY A 80 6.47 26.13 0.38
N ARG A 81 6.01 25.24 -0.51
CA ARG A 81 4.75 25.45 -1.27
C ARG A 81 3.55 24.99 -0.45
N PRO A 82 2.38 25.65 -0.61
CA PRO A 82 1.16 25.20 0.03
C PRO A 82 0.72 23.85 -0.56
N LEU A 83 0.47 22.88 0.32
CA LEU A 83 -0.01 21.55 -0.01
C LEU A 83 -1.22 21.22 0.88
N GLY A 84 -2.18 20.48 0.36
CA GLY A 84 -3.27 19.93 1.18
C GLY A 84 -2.82 18.66 1.89
N LEU A 85 -2.99 18.58 3.20
CA LEU A 85 -2.69 17.40 4.00
C LEU A 85 -3.96 16.64 4.36
N THR A 86 -3.98 15.35 4.07
CA THR A 86 -4.96 14.41 4.59
C THR A 86 -4.24 13.32 5.38
N VAL A 87 -4.49 13.25 6.69
CA VAL A 87 -3.97 12.18 7.56
C VAL A 87 -4.87 10.96 7.43
N LEU A 88 -4.28 9.79 7.23
CA LEU A 88 -5.00 8.55 6.88
C LEU A 88 -5.07 7.56 8.05
N GLY A 89 -4.44 7.88 9.18
CA GLY A 89 -4.45 7.05 10.38
C GLY A 89 -3.49 7.56 11.44
N GLU A 90 -3.36 6.77 12.51
CA GLU A 90 -2.45 7.05 13.62
C GLU A 90 -0.98 7.02 13.19
N PRO A 91 -0.09 7.74 13.92
CA PRO A 91 1.35 7.63 13.71
C PRO A 91 1.82 6.18 13.76
N ASP A 92 2.75 5.82 12.88
CA ASP A 92 3.38 4.51 12.92
C ASP A 92 4.35 4.37 14.10
N ARG A 93 4.95 3.19 14.28
CA ARG A 93 5.88 2.92 15.39
C ARG A 93 7.13 3.82 15.41
N TRP A 94 7.40 4.56 14.34
CA TRP A 94 8.51 5.51 14.24
C TRP A 94 8.04 6.96 14.41
N GLY A 95 6.75 7.17 14.66
CA GLY A 95 6.13 8.48 14.86
C GLY A 95 5.87 9.23 13.56
N ARG A 96 5.77 8.53 12.42
CA ARG A 96 5.43 9.14 11.12
C ARG A 96 3.93 9.05 10.89
N LEU A 97 3.35 10.14 10.43
CA LEU A 97 1.93 10.21 10.09
C LEU A 97 1.70 9.62 8.69
N PRO A 98 0.92 8.53 8.53
CA PRO A 98 0.51 8.08 7.22
C PRO A 98 -0.41 9.13 6.61
N ALA A 99 0.01 9.70 5.48
CA ALA A 99 -0.67 10.84 4.90
C ALA A 99 -0.66 10.84 3.38
N ARG A 100 -1.59 11.61 2.82
CA ARG A 100 -1.60 12.04 1.43
C ARG A 100 -1.35 13.56 1.39
N LEU A 101 -0.50 13.98 0.47
CA LEU A 101 -0.30 15.39 0.16
C LEU A 101 -0.87 15.67 -1.22
N THR A 102 -1.64 16.75 -1.33
CA THR A 102 -2.23 17.21 -2.58
C THR A 102 -1.65 18.54 -3.01
N ILE A 103 -1.42 18.67 -4.31
CA ILE A 103 -0.95 19.90 -4.94
C ILE A 103 -2.19 20.69 -5.33
N PRO A 104 -2.40 21.90 -4.78
CA PRO A 104 -3.56 22.71 -5.13
C PRO A 104 -3.50 23.14 -6.60
N PRO A 105 -4.66 23.24 -7.28
CA PRO A 105 -4.72 23.68 -8.67
C PRO A 105 -4.24 25.13 -8.81
N THR A 106 -3.62 25.45 -9.94
CA THR A 106 -3.12 26.81 -10.20
C THR A 106 -4.16 27.68 -10.89
N SER A 107 -5.10 27.06 -11.60
CA SER A 107 -6.22 27.73 -12.28
C SER A 107 -7.56 27.06 -11.96
N PRO A 108 -8.68 27.80 -12.00
CA PRO A 108 -10.01 27.22 -11.86
C PRO A 108 -10.26 26.14 -12.92
N GLY A 109 -10.72 24.96 -12.50
CA GLY A 109 -11.01 23.83 -13.39
C GLY A 109 -9.87 22.83 -13.57
N GLU A 110 -8.67 23.12 -13.06
CA GLU A 110 -7.60 22.11 -12.97
C GLU A 110 -7.87 21.09 -11.85
N PRO A 111 -7.56 19.81 -12.06
CA PRO A 111 -7.68 18.81 -11.01
C PRO A 111 -6.60 19.00 -9.94
N THR A 112 -6.96 18.79 -8.69
CA THR A 112 -6.00 18.60 -7.59
C THR A 112 -5.19 17.34 -7.84
N LEU A 113 -3.86 17.43 -7.77
CA LEU A 113 -2.95 16.30 -8.02
C LEU A 113 -2.46 15.67 -6.72
N ASP A 114 -2.25 14.35 -6.71
CA ASP A 114 -1.59 13.65 -5.60
C ASP A 114 -0.06 13.74 -5.74
N LEU A 115 0.61 14.31 -4.72
CA LEU A 115 2.07 14.46 -4.72
C LEU A 115 2.78 13.11 -4.82
N ALA A 116 2.27 12.06 -4.17
CA ALA A 116 2.88 10.73 -4.26
C ALA A 116 2.84 10.21 -5.70
N GLN A 117 1.72 10.40 -6.40
CA GLN A 117 1.60 10.02 -7.82
C GLN A 117 2.53 10.85 -8.71
N GLN A 118 2.70 12.13 -8.41
CA GLN A 118 3.64 12.98 -9.12
C GLN A 118 5.08 12.49 -8.97
N LEU A 119 5.50 12.10 -7.76
CA LEU A 119 6.83 11.54 -7.50
C LEU A 119 7.05 10.20 -8.22
N LEU A 120 6.02 9.35 -8.29
CA LEU A 120 6.08 8.10 -9.07
C LEU A 120 6.25 8.38 -10.56
N ARG A 121 5.46 9.32 -11.13
CA ARG A 121 5.57 9.72 -12.55
C ARG A 121 6.93 10.33 -12.91
N GLN A 122 7.61 10.93 -11.94
CA GLN A 122 8.95 11.49 -12.12
C GLN A 122 10.07 10.44 -11.94
N GLY A 123 9.75 9.22 -11.49
CA GLY A 123 10.75 8.22 -11.13
C GLY A 123 11.52 8.56 -9.84
N ALA A 124 11.00 9.50 -9.05
CA ALA A 124 11.59 9.91 -7.78
C ALA A 124 11.30 8.91 -6.65
N ALA A 125 10.28 8.06 -6.83
CA ALA A 125 9.90 7.03 -5.86
C ALA A 125 9.43 5.75 -6.57
N LEU A 126 9.39 4.65 -5.81
CA LEU A 126 8.82 3.37 -6.23
C LEU A 126 7.41 3.19 -5.65
N PRO A 127 6.49 2.50 -6.36
CA PRO A 127 5.13 2.30 -5.87
C PRO A 127 5.09 1.26 -4.74
N LEU A 128 4.37 1.57 -3.67
CA LEU A 128 4.00 0.62 -2.62
C LEU A 128 2.55 0.18 -2.79
N HIS A 129 2.37 -1.11 -3.03
CA HIS A 129 1.05 -1.71 -3.18
C HIS A 129 0.45 -2.07 -1.81
N GLU A 130 0.01 -1.05 -1.09
CA GLU A 130 -0.66 -1.18 0.21
C GLU A 130 -2.17 -0.85 0.13
N PRO A 131 -2.99 -1.36 1.07
CA PRO A 131 -4.38 -0.95 1.18
C PRO A 131 -4.49 0.58 1.33
N GLY A 132 -5.38 1.20 0.53
CA GLY A 132 -5.59 2.65 0.59
C GLY A 132 -4.65 3.50 -0.29
N SER A 133 -3.68 2.90 -0.99
CA SER A 133 -2.78 3.63 -1.90
C SER A 133 -3.37 3.98 -3.27
N SER A 134 -4.66 3.68 -3.52
CA SER A 134 -5.30 4.03 -4.78
C SER A 134 -5.20 5.54 -5.07
N PRO A 135 -4.77 5.94 -6.28
CA PRO A 135 -4.66 7.33 -6.65
C PRO A 135 -6.03 8.01 -6.65
N CYS A 136 -6.05 9.30 -6.31
CA CYS A 136 -7.28 10.08 -6.30
C CYS A 136 -7.89 10.30 -7.69
N GLU A 137 -7.08 10.19 -8.75
CA GLU A 137 -7.45 10.46 -10.14
C GLU A 137 -8.20 9.27 -10.80
N THR A 138 -8.30 8.09 -10.17
CA THR A 138 -8.93 6.90 -10.78
C THR A 138 -10.29 6.58 -10.13
N PRO A 139 -11.40 6.55 -10.89
CA PRO A 139 -12.69 6.06 -10.39
C PRO A 139 -12.56 4.65 -9.84
N GLN A 140 -13.07 4.42 -8.63
CA GLN A 140 -12.94 3.18 -7.86
C GLN A 140 -13.81 2.02 -8.40
N LYS A 141 -13.89 1.86 -9.72
CA LYS A 141 -14.44 0.70 -10.42
C LYS A 141 -13.32 0.00 -11.18
N ALA A 142 -12.28 -0.45 -10.47
CA ALA A 142 -11.39 -1.45 -11.03
C ALA A 142 -12.11 -2.81 -10.95
N SER A 143 -12.81 -3.17 -12.03
CA SER A 143 -13.12 -4.58 -12.31
C SER A 143 -11.83 -5.39 -12.22
N VAL A 144 -11.96 -6.68 -11.94
CA VAL A 144 -10.84 -7.64 -12.04
C VAL A 144 -10.17 -7.46 -13.39
N GLN A 145 -9.04 -6.76 -13.43
CA GLN A 145 -8.28 -6.60 -14.66
C GLN A 145 -7.65 -7.97 -14.94
N ALA A 146 -8.20 -8.67 -15.93
CA ALA A 146 -7.58 -9.86 -16.52
C ALA A 146 -6.32 -9.49 -17.33
N THR A 147 -6.10 -8.20 -17.57
CA THR A 147 -4.91 -7.64 -18.20
C THR A 147 -4.76 -6.22 -17.68
N VAL A 148 -3.60 -5.87 -17.13
CA VAL A 148 -3.27 -4.49 -16.76
C VAL A 148 -2.24 -3.96 -17.74
N THR A 149 -2.58 -2.83 -18.36
CA THR A 149 -1.71 -2.06 -19.24
C THR A 149 -0.47 -1.60 -18.49
N SER A 150 0.67 -2.16 -18.88
CA SER A 150 2.02 -1.72 -18.57
C SER A 150 2.29 -0.34 -19.18
N GLY A 151 1.87 0.71 -18.48
CA GLY A 151 2.43 2.04 -18.69
C GLY A 151 3.90 2.05 -18.23
N PRO A 152 4.86 2.62 -19.00
CA PRO A 152 6.25 2.71 -18.57
C PRO A 152 6.34 3.47 -17.25
N GLN A 153 6.80 2.80 -16.18
CA GLN A 153 7.10 3.45 -14.91
C GLN A 153 8.59 3.84 -14.93
N PRO A 154 8.92 5.14 -14.84
CA PRO A 154 10.31 5.61 -14.97
C PRO A 154 11.25 5.11 -13.87
N ALA A 155 10.70 4.59 -12.76
CA ALA A 155 11.44 3.80 -11.79
C ALA A 155 10.85 2.37 -11.76
N SER A 156 11.30 1.53 -12.68
CA SER A 156 10.90 0.12 -12.72
C SER A 156 11.77 -0.69 -11.76
N LEU A 157 11.15 -1.33 -10.76
CA LEU A 157 11.78 -2.41 -10.01
C LEU A 157 12.24 -3.51 -10.98
N THR A 158 13.48 -3.96 -10.87
CA THR A 158 13.96 -5.11 -11.64
C THR A 158 13.28 -6.38 -11.14
N ALA A 159 12.79 -7.21 -12.06
CA ALA A 159 12.16 -8.49 -11.72
C ALA A 159 13.18 -9.43 -11.11
N VAL A 160 12.86 -10.00 -9.94
CA VAL A 160 13.59 -11.10 -9.33
C VAL A 160 12.90 -12.39 -9.73
N ASP A 161 13.61 -13.31 -10.38
CA ASP A 161 13.09 -14.64 -10.68
C ASP A 161 12.98 -15.46 -9.39
N GLY A 162 11.78 -15.88 -9.03
CA GLY A 162 11.50 -16.67 -7.85
C GLY A 162 12.11 -18.07 -7.87
N HIS A 163 12.60 -18.56 -9.00
CA HIS A 163 13.40 -19.79 -9.08
C HIS A 163 14.90 -19.59 -8.85
N ASP A 164 15.40 -18.36 -8.99
CA ASP A 164 16.79 -18.03 -8.66
C ASP A 164 16.91 -17.77 -7.15
N LEU A 165 17.22 -18.82 -6.41
CA LEU A 165 17.38 -18.75 -4.96
C LEU A 165 18.48 -17.79 -4.51
N ALA A 166 19.54 -17.63 -5.29
CA ALA A 166 20.64 -16.74 -4.94
C ALA A 166 20.20 -15.28 -5.08
N ALA A 167 19.53 -14.95 -6.19
CA ALA A 167 18.97 -13.62 -6.42
C ALA A 167 17.89 -13.28 -5.39
N VAL A 168 16.98 -14.21 -5.07
CA VAL A 168 15.93 -13.99 -4.06
C VAL A 168 16.53 -13.73 -2.68
N LYS A 169 17.48 -14.56 -2.24
CA LYS A 169 18.11 -14.41 -0.91
C LYS A 169 18.92 -13.12 -0.78
N ALA A 170 19.55 -12.66 -1.86
CA ALA A 170 20.25 -11.38 -1.88
C ALA A 170 19.30 -10.18 -1.63
N GLN A 171 17.99 -10.38 -1.70
CA GLN A 171 16.97 -9.38 -1.47
C GLN A 171 16.18 -9.61 -0.17
N GLU A 172 16.69 -10.40 0.78
CA GLU A 172 16.03 -10.61 2.07
C GLU A 172 15.79 -9.27 2.81
N GLY A 173 14.57 -9.08 3.32
CA GLY A 173 14.13 -7.87 4.01
C GLY A 173 13.79 -6.69 3.09
N ARG A 174 13.93 -6.83 1.77
CA ARG A 174 13.74 -5.76 0.79
C ARG A 174 12.37 -5.81 0.13
N TYR A 175 11.91 -4.64 -0.33
CA TYR A 175 10.70 -4.56 -1.15
C TYR A 175 11.08 -4.81 -2.61
N VAL A 176 10.50 -5.85 -3.20
CA VAL A 176 10.88 -6.33 -4.53
C VAL A 176 9.68 -6.60 -5.42
N MET A 177 9.96 -6.68 -6.73
CA MET A 177 9.08 -7.26 -7.72
C MET A 177 9.55 -8.69 -8.00
N LEU A 178 8.80 -9.69 -7.55
CA LEU A 178 9.08 -11.10 -7.73
C LEU A 178 8.24 -11.65 -8.88
N GLU A 179 8.84 -12.42 -9.77
CA GLU A 179 8.15 -13.15 -10.83
C GLU A 179 8.34 -14.66 -10.69
N GLY A 180 7.33 -15.43 -11.10
CA GLY A 180 7.46 -16.89 -11.14
C GLY A 180 6.21 -17.58 -11.66
N ARG A 181 6.33 -18.88 -11.93
CA ARG A 181 5.17 -19.72 -12.31
C ARG A 181 4.68 -20.47 -11.08
N ILE A 182 3.38 -20.37 -10.80
CA ILE A 182 2.77 -20.99 -9.63
C ILE A 182 2.73 -22.51 -9.82
N ALA A 183 3.50 -23.26 -9.02
CA ALA A 183 3.54 -24.71 -9.07
C ALA A 183 2.48 -25.37 -8.16
N SER A 184 2.08 -24.69 -7.08
CA SER A 184 1.01 -25.13 -6.18
C SER A 184 0.45 -23.98 -5.34
N VAL A 185 -0.79 -24.16 -4.84
CA VAL A 185 -1.41 -23.26 -3.87
C VAL A 185 -1.63 -24.01 -2.56
N GLY A 186 -1.04 -23.50 -1.48
CA GLY A 186 -1.17 -24.05 -0.13
C GLY A 186 -2.08 -23.20 0.73
N GLU A 187 -3.35 -23.58 0.88
CA GLU A 187 -4.26 -22.91 1.81
C GLU A 187 -4.02 -23.40 3.25
N ARG A 188 -3.87 -22.47 4.19
CA ARG A 188 -3.83 -22.71 5.64
C ARG A 188 -4.83 -21.79 6.33
N SER A 189 -5.05 -22.01 7.63
CA SER A 189 -6.05 -21.27 8.41
C SER A 189 -5.83 -19.75 8.41
N GLN A 190 -4.58 -19.29 8.46
CA GLN A 190 -4.23 -17.86 8.55
C GLN A 190 -3.61 -17.28 7.29
N ARG A 191 -2.91 -18.10 6.51
CA ARG A 191 -2.12 -17.68 5.35
C ARG A 191 -2.38 -18.61 4.17
N THR A 192 -2.28 -18.06 2.97
CA THR A 192 -2.27 -18.84 1.73
C THR A 192 -0.94 -18.62 1.04
N TYR A 193 -0.35 -19.71 0.55
CA TYR A 193 0.96 -19.71 -0.10
C TYR A 193 0.78 -20.01 -1.59
N LEU A 194 1.23 -19.10 -2.45
CA LEU A 194 1.39 -19.38 -3.87
C LEU A 194 2.84 -19.79 -4.08
N ASN A 195 3.10 -21.09 -4.21
CA ASN A 195 4.45 -21.63 -4.25
C ASN A 195 4.92 -21.73 -5.69
N PHE A 196 6.13 -21.26 -5.99
CA PHE A 196 6.75 -21.45 -7.30
C PHE A 196 7.41 -22.83 -7.47
N SER A 197 7.59 -23.57 -6.38
CA SER A 197 7.97 -24.98 -6.42
C SER A 197 7.04 -25.85 -5.59
N ARG A 198 6.81 -27.09 -6.02
CA ARG A 198 6.14 -28.11 -5.19
C ARG A 198 7.01 -28.60 -4.04
N ARG A 199 8.34 -28.46 -4.18
CA ARG A 199 9.30 -28.87 -3.16
C ARG A 199 9.71 -27.65 -2.33
N PRO A 200 9.70 -27.74 -0.99
CA PRO A 200 10.15 -26.66 -0.12
C PRO A 200 11.57 -26.20 -0.45
N LYS A 201 11.85 -24.91 -0.27
CA LYS A 201 13.18 -24.29 -0.41
C LYS A 201 13.84 -24.40 -1.81
N GLN A 202 13.09 -24.80 -2.83
CA GLN A 202 13.57 -24.85 -4.22
C GLN A 202 13.15 -23.64 -5.06
N ALA A 203 12.25 -22.82 -4.54
CA ALA A 203 11.85 -21.55 -5.12
C ALA A 203 11.20 -20.68 -4.03
N ALA A 204 11.05 -19.39 -4.33
CA ALA A 204 10.28 -18.46 -3.51
C ALA A 204 8.78 -18.83 -3.48
N SER A 205 8.08 -18.27 -2.49
CA SER A 205 6.64 -18.40 -2.36
C SER A 205 6.03 -17.06 -1.98
N ILE A 206 4.87 -16.75 -2.54
CA ILE A 206 4.11 -15.55 -2.19
C ILE A 206 3.17 -15.90 -1.05
N VAL A 207 3.15 -15.06 -0.03
CA VAL A 207 2.37 -15.23 1.18
C VAL A 207 1.26 -14.20 1.22
N LEU A 208 0.02 -14.70 1.30
CA LEU A 208 -1.19 -13.91 1.35
C LEU A 208 -1.88 -14.07 2.71
N SER A 209 -2.44 -12.97 3.23
CA SER A 209 -3.32 -13.03 4.39
C SER A 209 -4.64 -13.74 4.06
N ARG A 210 -5.33 -14.27 5.07
CA ARG A 210 -6.66 -14.87 4.91
C ARG A 210 -7.68 -13.90 4.30
N SER A 211 -7.62 -12.61 4.66
CA SER A 211 -8.54 -11.58 4.12
C SER A 211 -8.27 -11.34 2.63
N LEU A 212 -7.00 -11.15 2.25
CA LEU A 212 -6.59 -10.94 0.86
C LEU A 212 -6.94 -12.16 0.00
N TRP A 213 -6.66 -13.37 0.47
CA TRP A 213 -7.03 -14.58 -0.28
C TRP A 213 -8.55 -14.70 -0.51
N ARG A 214 -9.36 -14.36 0.49
CA ARG A 214 -10.83 -14.33 0.33
C ARG A 214 -11.30 -13.29 -0.67
N GLU A 215 -10.64 -12.14 -0.73
CA GLU A 215 -10.88 -11.13 -1.76
C GLU A 215 -10.53 -11.63 -3.16
N LEU A 216 -9.37 -12.25 -3.34
CA LEU A 216 -8.97 -12.85 -4.61
C LEU A 216 -9.95 -13.94 -5.06
N LYS A 217 -10.43 -14.78 -4.14
CA LYS A 217 -11.46 -15.80 -4.44
C LYS A 217 -12.76 -15.19 -4.96
N ARG A 218 -13.22 -14.07 -4.40
CA ARG A 218 -14.40 -13.34 -4.91
C ARG A 218 -14.19 -12.81 -6.34
N ALA A 219 -12.94 -12.60 -6.72
CA ALA A 219 -12.54 -12.20 -8.06
C ALA A 219 -12.20 -13.41 -8.98
N GLY A 220 -12.57 -14.63 -8.60
CA GLY A 220 -12.41 -15.83 -9.42
C GLY A 220 -11.05 -16.52 -9.33
N TRP A 221 -10.13 -16.05 -8.47
CA TRP A 221 -8.85 -16.73 -8.26
C TRP A 221 -9.07 -17.96 -7.39
N THR A 222 -8.74 -19.15 -7.90
CA THR A 222 -8.84 -20.41 -7.18
C THR A 222 -7.54 -21.19 -7.30
N ALA A 223 -7.30 -22.14 -6.39
CA ALA A 223 -6.13 -23.01 -6.45
C ALA A 223 -6.01 -23.76 -7.79
N SER A 224 -7.14 -24.19 -8.37
CA SER A 224 -7.17 -24.88 -9.67
C SER A 224 -6.85 -23.96 -10.84
N HIS A 225 -7.29 -22.69 -10.81
CA HIS A 225 -7.05 -21.74 -11.90
C HIS A 225 -5.64 -21.14 -11.90
N LEU A 226 -5.02 -21.03 -10.72
CA LEU A 226 -3.68 -20.46 -10.58
C LEU A 226 -2.56 -21.44 -10.89
N GLY A 227 -2.83 -22.75 -10.79
CA GLY A 227 -1.85 -23.79 -11.08
C GLY A 227 -1.25 -23.62 -12.48
N GLY A 228 0.07 -23.52 -12.54
CA GLY A 228 0.81 -23.34 -13.77
C GLY A 228 0.76 -21.93 -14.34
N LYS A 229 0.09 -20.93 -13.75
CA LYS A 229 0.08 -19.56 -14.27
C LYS A 229 1.34 -18.77 -13.89
N ARG A 230 1.77 -17.84 -14.75
CA ARG A 230 2.85 -16.91 -14.46
C ARG A 230 2.30 -15.69 -13.72
N LEU A 231 2.96 -15.32 -12.64
CA LEU A 231 2.54 -14.28 -11.73
C LEU A 231 3.71 -13.34 -11.45
N ARG A 232 3.41 -12.04 -11.43
CA ARG A 232 4.26 -10.99 -10.88
C ARG A 232 3.64 -10.50 -9.58
N ALA A 233 4.48 -10.30 -8.57
CA ALA A 233 4.05 -9.85 -7.27
C ALA A 233 5.00 -8.82 -6.68
N TYR A 234 4.45 -7.87 -5.93
CA TYR A 234 5.19 -6.82 -5.25
C TYR A 234 5.03 -6.96 -3.75
N GLY A 235 6.13 -6.95 -3.00
CA GLY A 235 6.06 -7.17 -1.57
C GLY A 235 7.41 -7.14 -0.90
N VAL A 236 7.41 -7.41 0.40
CA VAL A 236 8.65 -7.51 1.19
C VAL A 236 9.05 -8.98 1.27
N LEU A 237 10.29 -9.29 0.89
CA LEU A 237 10.85 -10.61 1.13
C LEU A 237 11.16 -10.79 2.61
N ALA A 238 10.58 -11.83 3.21
CA ALA A 238 10.65 -12.13 4.62
C ALA A 238 10.83 -13.65 4.83
N GLY A 239 10.73 -14.07 6.09
CA GLY A 239 10.94 -15.45 6.52
C GLY A 239 12.41 -15.74 6.81
N ARG A 240 12.67 -16.77 7.64
CA ARG A 240 14.04 -17.11 8.09
C ARG A 240 14.99 -17.53 6.98
N ASP A 241 14.47 -17.86 5.80
CA ASP A 241 15.23 -18.27 4.63
C ASP A 241 15.18 -17.25 3.49
N GLY A 242 14.52 -16.10 3.68
CA GLY A 242 14.38 -15.04 2.68
C GLY A 242 13.56 -15.45 1.45
N LEU A 243 12.76 -16.52 1.52
CA LEU A 243 12.03 -17.06 0.36
C LEU A 243 10.54 -16.73 0.34
N LEU A 244 10.04 -15.98 1.33
CA LEU A 244 8.62 -15.69 1.47
C LEU A 244 8.34 -14.23 1.14
N LEU A 245 7.69 -13.96 0.01
CA LEU A 245 7.24 -12.61 -0.34
C LEU A 245 5.92 -12.31 0.35
N GLU A 246 5.91 -11.43 1.34
CA GLU A 246 4.67 -10.97 1.97
C GLU A 246 4.01 -9.89 1.13
N VAL A 247 2.77 -10.15 0.73
CA VAL A 247 1.97 -9.27 -0.12
C VAL A 247 0.79 -8.68 0.67
N ALA A 248 0.67 -7.35 0.63
CA ALA A 248 -0.26 -6.61 1.48
C ALA A 248 -1.63 -6.33 0.83
N SER A 249 -1.72 -6.32 -0.50
CA SER A 249 -2.93 -5.93 -1.22
C SER A 249 -3.10 -6.66 -2.55
N ARG A 250 -4.31 -6.56 -3.12
CA ARG A 250 -4.61 -7.11 -4.44
C ARG A 250 -3.84 -6.43 -5.57
N SER A 251 -3.63 -5.10 -5.49
CA SER A 251 -2.95 -4.34 -6.54
C SER A 251 -1.47 -4.72 -6.68
N ALA A 252 -0.93 -5.44 -5.69
CA ALA A 252 0.42 -5.97 -5.69
C ALA A 252 0.57 -7.28 -6.50
N LEU A 253 -0.51 -7.82 -7.08
CA LEU A 253 -0.51 -9.09 -7.79
C LEU A 253 -0.98 -8.89 -9.23
N GLU A 254 -0.19 -9.39 -10.17
CA GLU A 254 -0.47 -9.31 -11.60
C GLU A 254 -0.27 -10.68 -12.25
N LEU A 255 -1.33 -11.20 -12.87
CA LEU A 255 -1.22 -12.39 -13.71
C LEU A 255 -0.61 -11.97 -15.05
N ILE A 256 0.51 -12.59 -15.44
CA ILE A 256 1.29 -12.20 -16.62
C ILE A 256 1.44 -13.36 -17.62
N ASP A 257 0.45 -14.26 -17.62
CA ASP A 257 0.33 -15.42 -18.54
C ASP A 257 -0.63 -15.11 -19.70
#